data_AF-A0A9N9T8T3-F1
#
_entry.id   AF-A0A9N9T8T3-F1
#
_cell.length_a   1.000
_cell.length_b   1.000
_cell.length_c   1.000
_cell.angle_alpha   90.00
_cell.angle_beta   90.00
_cell.angle_gamma   90.00
#
_symmetry.space_group_name_H-M   'P 1'
#
loop_
_entity.id
_entity.type
_entity.pdbx_description
1 polymer ?
#
loop_
_entity_poly.entity_id
_entity_poly.type
_entity_poly.pdbx_seq_one_letter_code
_entity_poly.pdbx_strand_id
1 'polypeptide(L)' 'MLLSLETHKIYGYVTNTKIKFIIVIDSTNMAIRDNEIRSMFRKIHSEYADIVSNPFYIPGEPISSKAFTSNIKSIMTGTV' A
#
# COMPACT_ATOMS: atom_id res chain seq x y z
N MET A 1 2.56 -13.15 -3.18
CA MET A 1 1.37 -13.54 -2.41
C MET A 1 1.84 -14.15 -1.10
N LEU A 2 1.40 -13.62 0.04
CA LEU A 2 1.88 -14.03 1.37
C LEU A 2 0.96 -15.09 2.01
N LEU A 3 -0.36 -15.00 1.74
CA LEU A 3 -1.35 -16.00 2.15
C LEU A 3 -2.60 -15.87 1.27
N SER A 4 -3.24 -17.00 0.91
CA SER A 4 -4.63 -17.02 0.44
C SER A 4 -5.50 -17.56 1.56
N LEU A 5 -6.52 -16.80 1.94
CA LEU A 5 -7.69 -17.32 2.63
C LEU A 5 -8.77 -17.60 1.57
N GLU A 6 -9.77 -18.42 1.89
CA GLU A 6 -10.85 -18.78 0.95
C GLU A 6 -11.52 -17.55 0.31
N THR A 7 -11.62 -16.46 1.06
CA THR A 7 -12.29 -15.22 0.67
C THR A 7 -11.34 -14.05 0.38
N HIS A 8 -10.04 -14.17 0.68
CA HIS A 8 -9.12 -13.02 0.59
C HIS A 8 -7.72 -13.43 0.11
N LYS A 9 -7.16 -12.64 -0.80
CA LYS A 9 -5.77 -12.72 -1.21
C LYS A 9 -4.98 -11.65 -0.47
N ILE A 10 -3.96 -12.06 0.28
CA ILE A 10 -3.10 -11.17 1.03
C ILE A 10 -1.74 -11.08 0.35
N TYR A 11 -1.37 -9.86 -0.01
CA TYR A 11 -0.05 -9.53 -0.53
C TYR A 11 0.70 -8.72 0.51
N GLY A 12 2.01 -8.90 0.56
CA GLY A 12 2.86 -8.03 1.36
C GLY A 12 4.17 -7.74 0.69
N TYR A 13 4.73 -6.61 1.09
CA TYR A 13 5.95 -6.03 0.54
C TYR A 13 6.76 -5.45 1.71
N VAL A 14 8.03 -5.85 1.79
CA VAL A 14 8.95 -5.40 2.85
C VAL A 14 10.02 -4.54 2.20
N THR A 15 10.23 -3.34 2.73
CA THR A 15 11.27 -2.41 2.28
C THR A 15 12.61 -2.74 2.93
N ASN A 16 13.69 -2.16 2.39
CA ASN A 16 15.02 -2.25 2.99
C ASN A 16 15.07 -1.64 4.41
N THR A 17 14.19 -0.67 4.71
CA THR A 17 14.03 -0.06 6.04
C THR A 17 13.17 -0.88 7.00
N LYS A 18 12.83 -2.13 6.62
CA LYS A 18 12.01 -3.07 7.40
C LYS A 18 10.56 -2.63 7.62
N ILE A 19 10.08 -1.67 6.84
CA ILE A 19 8.66 -1.30 6.80
C ILE A 19 7.90 -2.36 5.99
N LYS A 20 6.73 -2.76 6.51
CA LYS A 20 5.90 -3.81 5.91
C LYS A 20 4.60 -3.20 5.41
N PHE A 21 4.37 -3.27 4.11
CA PHE A 21 3.09 -2.93 3.49
C PHE A 21 2.28 -4.20 3.27
N ILE A 22 1.00 -4.17 3.60
CA ILE A 22 0.07 -5.29 3.44
C ILE A 22 -1.12 -4.79 2.63
N ILE A 23 -1.44 -5.51 1.56
CA ILE A 23 -2.63 -5.27 0.72
C ILE A 23 -3.51 -6.50 0.82
N VAL A 24 -4.76 -6.30 1.20
CA VAL A 24 -5.78 -7.35 1.29
C VAL A 24 -6.80 -7.10 0.20
N ILE A 25 -7.02 -8.11 -0.65
CA ILE A 25 -7.97 -8.05 -1.77
C ILE A 25 -8.96 -9.19 -1.60
N ASP A 26 -10.23 -8.90 -1.83
CA ASP A 26 -11.28 -9.92 -1.87
C ASP A 26 -11.02 -10.90 -3.03
N SER A 27 -11.09 -12.21 -2.75
CA SER A 27 -10.78 -13.26 -3.74
C SER A 27 -11.73 -13.24 -4.95
N THR A 28 -12.91 -12.63 -4.80
CA THR A 28 -13.87 -12.39 -5.90
C THR A 28 -13.35 -11.42 -6.96
N ASN A 29 -12.43 -10.53 -6.60
CA ASN A 29 -11.83 -9.57 -7.52
C ASN A 29 -10.63 -10.20 -8.27
N MET A 30 -10.94 -11.13 -9.18
CA MET A 30 -9.94 -11.86 -9.98
C MET A 30 -9.22 -10.98 -11.02
N ALA A 31 -9.64 -9.72 -11.21
CA ALA A 31 -9.13 -8.85 -12.26
C ALA A 31 -7.75 -8.24 -11.98
N ILE A 32 -7.33 -8.17 -10.71
CA ILE A 32 -6.06 -7.50 -10.35
C ILE A 32 -4.90 -8.48 -10.56
N ARG A 33 -4.07 -8.18 -11.56
CA ARG A 33 -2.88 -8.96 -11.91
C ARG A 33 -1.72 -8.66 -10.96
N ASP A 34 -0.83 -9.62 -10.76
CA ASP A 34 0.35 -9.46 -9.90
C ASP A 34 1.23 -8.25 -10.26
N ASN A 35 1.33 -7.91 -11.55
CA ASN A 35 2.08 -6.73 -12.00
C ASN A 35 1.48 -5.41 -11.48
N GLU A 36 0.14 -5.33 -11.43
CA GLU A 36 -0.55 -4.16 -10.86
C GLU A 36 -0.27 -4.08 -9.36
N ILE A 37 -0.32 -5.20 -8.64
CA ILE A 37 0.02 -5.26 -7.21
C ILE A 37 1.45 -4.77 -6.95
N ARG A 38 2.42 -5.20 -7.76
CA ARG A 38 3.81 -4.72 -7.65
C ARG A 38 3.91 -3.22 -7.91
N SER A 39 3.16 -2.70 -8.88
CA SER A 39 3.08 -1.27 -9.19
C SER A 39 2.48 -0.49 -8.01
N MET A 40 1.38 -0.97 -7.43
CA MET A 40 0.74 -0.37 -6.25
C MET A 40 1.70 -0.30 -5.07
N PHE A 41 2.41 -1.39 -4.75
CA PHE A 41 3.40 -1.37 -3.66
C PHE A 41 4.50 -0.32 -3.87
N ARG A 42 4.98 -0.15 -5.10
CA ARG A 42 5.99 0.89 -5.42
C ARG A 42 5.42 2.29 -5.21
N LYS A 43 4.20 2.56 -5.67
CA LYS A 43 3.54 3.86 -5.50
C LYS A 43 3.29 4.18 -4.02
N ILE A 44 2.76 3.22 -3.26
CA ILE A 44 2.55 3.36 -1.80
C ILE A 44 3.86 3.63 -1.07
N HIS A 45 4.94 2.92 -1.43
CA HIS A 45 6.24 3.13 -0.82
C HIS A 45 6.78 4.53 -1.11
N SER A 46 6.59 5.06 -2.34
CA SER A 46 6.96 6.44 -2.68
C SER A 46 6.21 7.44 -1.80
N GLU A 47 4.88 7.34 -1.74
CA GLU A 47 4.04 8.23 -0.91
C GLU A 47 4.41 8.15 0.58
N TYR A 48 4.73 6.96 1.08
CA TYR A 48 5.21 6.78 2.45
C TYR A 48 6.58 7.46 2.67
N ALA A 49 7.50 7.33 1.72
CA ALA A 49 8.83 7.96 1.77
C ALA A 49 8.73 9.50 1.85
N ASP A 50 7.79 10.09 1.11
CA ASP A 50 7.53 11.54 1.12
C ASP A 50 6.98 12.02 2.47
N ILE A 51 6.21 11.18 3.17
CA ILE A 51 5.69 11.52 4.50
C ILE A 51 6.75 11.40 5.57
N VAL A 52 7.51 10.31 5.58
CA VAL A 52 8.54 10.12 6.62
C VAL A 52 9.73 11.06 6.46
N SER A 53 9.90 11.64 5.27
CA SER A 53 10.90 12.72 5.04
C SER A 53 10.39 14.10 5.45
N ASN A 54 9.12 14.24 5.85
CA ASN A 54 8.60 15.48 6.41
C ASN A 54 9.19 15.72 7.82
N PRO A 55 9.77 16.90 8.11
CA PRO A 55 10.38 17.21 9.41
C PRO A 55 9.38 17.24 10.58
N PHE A 56 8.08 17.32 10.29
CA PHE A 56 7.01 17.29 11.30
C PHE A 56 6.37 15.90 11.45
N TYR A 57 6.86 14.90 10.74
CA TYR A 57 6.42 13.52 10.94
C TYR A 57 6.95 12.96 12.25
N ILE A 58 6.06 12.38 13.06
CA ILE A 58 6.41 11.75 14.33
C ILE A 58 6.46 10.23 14.09
N PRO A 59 7.65 9.60 14.17
CA PRO A 59 7.78 8.16 13.98
C PRO A 59 6.96 7.37 15.01
N GLY A 60 6.24 6.37 14.55
CA GLY A 60 5.41 5.50 15.40
C GLY A 60 3.97 5.99 15.58
N GLU A 61 3.67 7.25 15.23
CA GLU A 61 2.29 7.72 15.20
C GLU A 61 1.58 7.32 13.89
N PRO A 62 0.25 7.09 13.94
CA PRO A 62 -0.54 6.87 12.75
C PRO A 62 -0.50 8.07 11.80
N ILE A 63 -0.31 7.82 10.51
CA ILE A 63 -0.36 8.86 9.49
C ILE A 63 -1.80 9.37 9.35
N SER A 64 -2.05 10.64 9.70
CA SER A 64 -3.38 11.28 9.66
C SER A 64 -3.57 12.25 8.48
N SER A 65 -2.60 12.32 7.56
CA SER A 65 -2.64 13.25 6.42
C SER A 65 -3.82 12.95 5.47
N LYS A 66 -4.62 13.98 5.20
CA LYS A 66 -5.73 13.92 4.24
C LYS A 66 -5.23 13.70 2.81
N ALA A 67 -4.14 14.39 2.44
CA ALA A 67 -3.53 14.27 1.12
C ALA A 67 -3.04 12.84 0.87
N PHE A 68 -2.33 12.26 1.84
CA PHE A 68 -1.89 10.86 1.78
C PHE A 68 -3.06 9.90 1.57
N THR A 69 -4.11 10.07 2.36
CA THR A 69 -5.31 9.22 2.27
C THR A 69 -5.94 9.31 0.88
N SER A 70 -5.97 10.50 0.27
CA SER A 70 -6.47 10.70 -1.09
C SER A 70 -5.60 10.01 -2.13
N ASN A 71 -4.27 10.15 -2.04
CA ASN A 71 -3.32 9.56 -2.97
C ASN A 71 -3.36 8.03 -2.92
N ILE A 72 -3.39 7.45 -1.71
CA ILE A 72 -3.51 6.00 -1.52
C ILE A 72 -4.84 5.48 -2.08
N LYS A 73 -5.95 6.21 -1.90
CA LYS A 73 -7.23 5.85 -2.52
C LYS A 73 -7.15 5.81 -4.05
N SER A 74 -6.54 6.81 -4.69
CA SER A 74 -6.32 6.82 -6.14
C SER A 74 -5.47 5.62 -6.62
N ILE A 75 -4.41 5.27 -5.88
CA ILE A 75 -3.59 4.09 -6.17
C ILE A 75 -4.43 2.79 -6.10
N MET A 76 -5.35 2.70 -5.15
CA MET A 76 -6.22 1.53 -4.96
C MET A 76 -7.34 1.42 -6.00
N THR A 77 -7.88 2.54 -6.49
CA THR A 77 -8.95 2.56 -7.50
C THR A 77 -8.43 2.50 -8.94
N GLY A 78 -7.11 2.58 -9.15
CA GLY A 78 -6.50 2.51 -10.48
C GLY A 78 -6.73 3.76 -11.34
N THR A 79 -7.19 4.86 -10.75
CA THR A 79 -7.43 6.12 -11.46
C THR A 79 -6.13 6.91 -11.47
N VAL A 80 -5.42 6.85 -12.61
CA VAL A 80 -4.38 7.82 -12.99
C VAL A 80 -5.01 9.15 -13.36
#